data_AF-A0A1V1W3G6-F1
#
_entry.id   AF-A0A1V1W3G6-F1
#
_cell.length_a   1.000
_cell.length_b   1.000
_cell.length_c   1.000
_cell.angle_alpha   90.00
_cell.angle_beta   90.00
_cell.angle_gamma   90.00
#
_symmetry.space_group_name_H-M   'P 1'
#
loop_
_entity.id
_entity.type
_entity.pdbx_description
1 polymer ?
#
loop_
_entity_poly.entity_id
_entity_poly.type
_entity_poly.pdbx_seq_one_letter_code
_entity_poly.pdbx_strand_id
1 'polypeptide(L)'
;MMRSYVSAPVIPSSRQVKPAKWLEQYMLSSESDPHAAAEATAEWLADDKVHLSHGRAITRDDLKARGLKVVELEADPVLQDRVLTVHHITAHTFAMTPAIKMIENNLGRRFVQSGGQVIMPPFMQPQPMPGQP
;
A
#
# COMPACT_ATOMS: atom_id res chain seq x y z
N MET A 1 33.45 41.58 16.23
CA MET A 1 32.76 40.56 17.05
C MET A 1 31.92 39.71 16.10
N MET A 2 32.48 38.60 15.62
CA MET A 2 31.84 37.71 14.64
C MET A 2 30.79 36.86 15.35
N ARG A 3 29.56 36.87 14.82
CA ARG A 3 28.43 36.11 15.35
C ARG A 3 28.44 34.73 14.69
N SER A 4 28.93 33.74 15.42
CA SER A 4 28.97 32.34 14.98
C SER A 4 27.53 31.84 14.77
N TYR A 5 27.17 31.48 13.54
CA TYR A 5 25.93 30.77 13.25
C TYR A 5 26.09 29.33 13.77
N VAL A 6 25.36 29.01 14.83
CA VAL A 6 25.18 27.61 15.25
C VAL A 6 24.23 26.99 14.24
N SER A 7 24.73 25.99 13.50
CA SER A 7 23.89 25.17 12.61
C SER A 7 22.78 24.53 13.44
N ALA A 8 21.53 24.78 13.05
CA ALA A 8 20.39 24.10 13.67
C ALA A 8 20.53 22.58 13.42
N PRO A 9 20.18 21.73 14.41
CA PRO A 9 20.14 20.29 14.21
C PRO A 9 19.12 19.96 13.11
N VAL A 10 19.50 19.05 12.21
CA VAL A 10 18.58 18.47 11.22
C VAL A 10 17.51 17.72 12.00
N ILE A 11 16.32 18.29 12.10
CA ILE A 11 15.15 17.61 12.68
C ILE A 11 14.72 16.54 11.66
N PRO A 12 14.69 15.24 12.00
CA PRO A 12 14.22 14.21 11.09
C PRO A 12 12.77 14.53 10.67
N SER A 13 12.48 14.33 9.38
CA SER A 13 11.15 14.54 8.82
C SER A 13 10.10 13.74 9.60
N SER A 14 8.98 14.39 9.96
CA SER A 14 7.85 13.78 10.71
C SER A 14 7.22 12.54 10.05
N ARG A 15 7.63 12.20 8.82
CA ARG A 15 7.24 11.00 8.08
C ARG A 15 7.89 9.70 8.60
N GLN A 16 9.09 9.76 9.17
CA GLN A 16 9.88 8.56 9.53
C GLN A 16 9.52 7.97 10.90
N VAL A 17 8.93 8.78 11.78
CA VAL A 17 8.72 8.45 13.20
C VAL A 17 7.70 7.32 13.43
N LYS A 18 6.80 7.05 12.48
CA LYS A 18 5.73 6.05 12.66
C LYS A 18 6.15 4.61 12.32
N PRO A 19 6.79 4.33 11.16
CA PRO A 19 7.24 2.98 10.84
C PRO A 19 8.39 2.53 11.74
N ALA A 20 9.39 3.39 12.01
CA ALA A 20 10.52 3.07 12.87
C ALA A 20 10.05 2.65 14.27
N LYS A 21 9.15 3.42 14.89
CA LYS A 21 8.60 3.08 16.21
C LYS A 21 7.90 1.71 16.23
N TRP A 22 7.13 1.36 15.20
CA TRP A 22 6.50 0.04 15.13
C TRP A 22 7.53 -1.08 14.93
N LEU A 23 8.50 -0.87 14.05
CA LEU A 23 9.58 -1.83 13.80
C LEU A 23 10.36 -2.11 15.09
N GLU A 24 10.75 -1.06 15.82
CA GLU A 24 11.45 -1.14 17.10
C GLU A 24 10.64 -1.93 18.14
N GLN A 25 9.35 -1.59 18.29
CA GLN A 25 8.50 -2.18 19.33
C GLN A 25 8.10 -3.64 19.06
N TYR A 26 7.99 -4.03 17.80
CA TYR A 26 7.43 -5.33 17.43
C TYR A 26 8.44 -6.18 16.66
N MET A 27 8.65 -5.87 15.38
CA MET A 27 9.38 -6.75 14.47
C MET A 27 10.87 -6.92 14.86
N LEU A 28 11.53 -5.84 15.25
CA LEU A 28 12.97 -5.76 15.54
C LEU A 28 13.27 -5.66 17.04
N SER A 29 12.27 -5.88 17.89
CA SER A 29 12.38 -5.80 19.36
C SER A 29 13.44 -6.72 19.99
N SER A 30 13.85 -7.76 19.27
CA SER A 30 14.85 -8.74 19.72
C SER A 30 16.25 -8.50 19.15
N GLU A 31 16.45 -7.46 18.34
CA GLU A 31 17.78 -7.09 17.85
C GLU A 31 18.65 -6.51 18.99
N SER A 32 19.97 -6.49 18.81
CA SER A 32 20.89 -5.95 19.84
C SER A 32 20.70 -4.44 20.06
N ASP A 33 20.33 -3.72 19.01
CA ASP A 33 19.93 -2.31 19.05
C ASP A 33 18.66 -2.13 18.20
N PRO A 34 17.46 -2.38 18.78
CA PRO A 34 16.20 -2.30 18.07
C PRO A 34 15.91 -0.93 17.47
N HIS A 35 16.36 0.14 18.15
CA HIS A 35 16.13 1.52 17.72
C HIS A 35 16.93 1.82 16.45
N ALA A 36 18.24 1.55 16.47
CA ALA A 36 19.09 1.77 15.30
C ALA A 36 18.68 0.91 14.10
N ALA A 37 18.33 -0.37 14.33
CA ALA A 37 17.86 -1.26 13.28
C ALA A 37 16.54 -0.77 12.65
N ALA A 38 15.62 -0.28 13.47
CA ALA A 38 14.34 0.25 13.01
C ALA A 38 14.46 1.55 12.22
N GLU A 39 15.28 2.50 12.69
CA GLU A 39 15.55 3.75 11.98
C GLU A 39 16.20 3.47 10.62
N ALA A 40 17.26 2.66 10.58
CA ALA A 40 17.95 2.33 9.31
C ALA A 40 17.01 1.64 8.30
N THR A 41 16.13 0.75 8.78
CA THR A 41 15.14 0.07 7.93
C THR A 41 14.08 1.04 7.41
N ALA A 42 13.54 1.88 8.30
CA ALA A 42 12.50 2.85 7.95
C ALA A 42 13.01 3.93 6.99
N GLU A 43 14.25 4.42 7.19
CA GLU A 43 14.91 5.34 6.28
C GLU A 43 15.05 4.74 4.87
N TRP A 44 15.53 3.50 4.78
CA TRP A 44 15.67 2.83 3.49
C TRP A 44 14.33 2.59 2.79
N LEU A 45 13.28 2.21 3.52
CA LEU A 45 11.92 2.05 2.96
C LEU A 45 11.33 3.39 2.46
N ALA A 46 11.76 4.51 3.05
CA ALA A 46 11.29 5.85 2.71
C ALA A 46 12.14 6.55 1.63
N ASP A 47 13.25 5.95 1.18
CA ASP A 47 14.18 6.56 0.23
C ASP A 47 13.62 6.53 -1.20
N ASP A 48 13.14 7.69 -1.66
CA ASP A 48 12.58 7.90 -2.98
C ASP A 48 13.63 7.81 -4.11
N LYS A 49 14.91 7.96 -3.80
CA LYS A 49 16.01 7.78 -4.77
C LYS A 49 16.34 6.32 -5.00
N VAL A 50 16.08 5.46 -4.01
CA VAL A 50 16.25 4.01 -4.12
C VAL A 50 15.07 3.40 -4.86
N HIS A 51 13.85 3.77 -4.45
CA HIS A 51 12.62 3.17 -4.96
C HIS A 51 12.10 3.84 -6.24
N LEU A 52 12.58 5.04 -6.59
CA LEU A 52 12.39 5.81 -7.84
C LEU A 52 10.93 6.04 -8.29
N SER A 53 10.18 4.97 -8.58
CA SER A 53 8.79 4.98 -9.04
C SER A 53 8.02 3.76 -8.52
N HIS A 54 6.69 3.87 -8.44
CA HIS A 54 5.80 2.78 -8.00
C HIS A 54 5.88 1.48 -8.82
N GLY A 55 6.64 1.47 -9.93
CA GLY A 55 6.87 0.27 -10.75
C GLY A 55 8.06 -0.58 -10.31
N ARG A 56 8.94 -0.09 -9.42
CA ARG A 56 10.09 -0.88 -8.92
C ARG A 56 9.67 -1.66 -7.67
N ALA A 57 9.52 -2.97 -7.82
CA ALA A 57 9.18 -3.83 -6.70
C ALA A 57 10.35 -3.93 -5.70
N ILE A 58 10.02 -3.88 -4.41
CA ILE A 58 10.93 -4.26 -3.34
C ILE A 58 10.84 -5.78 -3.19
N THR A 59 11.94 -6.49 -3.41
CA THR A 59 11.94 -7.94 -3.35
C THR A 59 12.03 -8.45 -1.91
N ARG A 60 11.65 -9.71 -1.69
CA ARG A 60 11.82 -10.38 -0.39
C ARG A 60 13.29 -10.40 0.04
N ASP A 61 14.20 -10.57 -0.90
CA ASP A 61 15.64 -10.60 -0.62
C ASP A 61 16.16 -9.21 -0.24
N ASP A 62 15.66 -8.14 -0.89
CA ASP A 62 15.97 -6.77 -0.47
C ASP A 62 15.54 -6.52 0.99
N LEU A 63 14.34 -6.97 1.36
CA LEU A 63 13.82 -6.82 2.72
C LEU A 63 14.66 -7.60 3.75
N LYS A 64 15.01 -8.87 3.44
CA LYS A 64 15.87 -9.70 4.31
C LYS A 64 17.25 -9.08 4.47
N ALA A 65 17.85 -8.58 3.38
CA ALA A 65 19.15 -7.91 3.40
C ALA A 65 19.16 -6.64 4.26
N ARG A 66 17.98 -6.05 4.50
CA ARG A 66 17.78 -4.87 5.36
C ARG A 66 17.38 -5.21 6.79
N GLY A 67 17.36 -6.50 7.15
CA GLY A 67 17.08 -6.95 8.52
C GLY A 67 15.59 -7.15 8.82
N LEU A 68 14.69 -7.04 7.83
CA LEU A 68 13.29 -7.40 8.06
C LEU A 68 13.12 -8.91 8.21
N LYS A 69 12.25 -9.29 9.14
CA LYS A 69 11.86 -10.68 9.39
C LYS A 69 10.77 -11.09 8.39
N VAL A 70 11.20 -11.62 7.25
CA VAL A 70 10.31 -12.06 6.16
C VAL A 70 10.06 -13.57 6.27
N VAL A 71 8.78 -13.94 6.44
CA VAL A 71 8.32 -15.33 6.31
C VAL A 71 7.83 -15.54 4.89
N GLU A 72 8.28 -16.63 4.26
CA GLU A 72 7.90 -16.98 2.89
C GLU A 72 6.52 -17.61 2.90
N LEU A 73 5.57 -17.01 2.19
CA LEU A 73 4.21 -17.54 2.08
C LEU A 73 4.22 -18.92 1.41
N GLU A 74 5.15 -19.12 0.48
CA GLU A 74 5.34 -20.33 -0.32
C GLU A 74 5.89 -21.51 0.49
N ALA A 75 6.39 -21.27 1.69
CA ALA A 75 6.85 -22.33 2.59
C ALA A 75 5.69 -23.17 3.16
N ASP A 76 4.46 -22.65 3.15
CA ASP A 76 3.24 -23.37 3.54
C ASP A 76 2.25 -23.40 2.35
N PRO A 77 2.19 -24.52 1.60
CA PRO A 77 1.31 -24.63 0.44
C PRO A 77 -0.17 -24.45 0.76
N VAL A 78 -0.61 -24.85 1.97
CA VAL A 78 -2.02 -24.76 2.37
C VAL A 78 -2.38 -23.30 2.67
N LEU A 79 -1.50 -22.59 3.37
CA LEU A 79 -1.68 -21.16 3.63
C LEU A 79 -1.64 -20.37 2.31
N GLN A 80 -0.69 -20.68 1.43
CA GLN A 80 -0.55 -20.02 0.13
C GLN A 80 -1.83 -20.15 -0.71
N ASP A 81 -2.35 -21.37 -0.86
CA ASP A 81 -3.56 -21.64 -1.65
C ASP A 81 -4.77 -20.85 -1.11
N ARG A 82 -4.93 -20.80 0.22
CA ARG A 82 -6.01 -20.04 0.87
C ARG A 82 -5.89 -18.53 0.62
N VAL A 83 -4.68 -17.97 0.75
CA VAL A 83 -4.44 -16.54 0.53
C VAL A 83 -4.66 -16.17 -0.94
N LEU A 84 -4.15 -16.97 -1.87
CA LEU A 84 -4.32 -16.75 -3.31
C LEU A 84 -5.79 -16.86 -3.72
N THR A 85 -6.54 -17.79 -3.14
CA THR A 85 -7.98 -17.91 -3.37
C THR A 85 -8.71 -16.61 -2.99
N VAL A 86 -8.46 -16.06 -1.80
CA VAL A 86 -9.07 -14.79 -1.36
C VAL A 86 -8.63 -13.63 -2.26
N HIS A 87 -7.36 -13.59 -2.65
CA HIS A 87 -6.83 -12.59 -3.58
C HIS A 87 -7.55 -12.63 -4.94
N HIS A 88 -7.70 -13.81 -5.55
CA HIS A 88 -8.38 -13.97 -6.84
C HIS A 88 -9.86 -13.64 -6.75
N ILE A 89 -10.56 -14.08 -5.70
CA ILE A 89 -11.98 -13.71 -5.49
C ILE A 89 -12.11 -12.18 -5.37
N THR A 90 -11.20 -11.54 -4.65
CA THR A 90 -11.18 -10.08 -4.50
C THR A 90 -10.95 -9.39 -5.84
N ALA A 91 -9.95 -9.84 -6.61
CA ALA A 91 -9.65 -9.30 -7.94
C ALA A 91 -10.83 -9.47 -8.91
N HIS A 92 -11.43 -10.66 -8.95
CA HIS A 92 -12.63 -10.94 -9.74
C HIS A 92 -13.81 -10.06 -9.33
N THR A 93 -14.01 -9.85 -8.04
CA THR A 93 -15.09 -8.98 -7.53
C THR A 93 -14.89 -7.54 -8.01
N PHE A 94 -13.68 -6.99 -7.93
CA PHE A 94 -13.38 -5.65 -8.44
C PHE A 94 -13.49 -5.55 -9.97
N ALA A 95 -13.14 -6.61 -10.71
CA ALA A 95 -13.20 -6.61 -12.16
C ALA A 95 -14.63 -6.75 -12.71
N MET A 96 -15.50 -7.48 -12.00
CA MET A 96 -16.84 -7.85 -12.50
C MET A 96 -17.97 -7.07 -11.83
N THR A 97 -17.68 -6.23 -10.84
CA THR A 97 -18.70 -5.43 -10.14
C THR A 97 -18.29 -3.96 -10.06
N PRO A 98 -19.24 -3.04 -9.82
CA PRO A 98 -18.91 -1.64 -9.58
C PRO A 98 -18.19 -1.36 -8.24
N ALA A 99 -17.77 -2.39 -7.48
CA ALA A 99 -17.08 -2.18 -6.22
C ALA A 99 -15.78 -1.37 -6.43
N ILE A 100 -15.55 -0.37 -5.59
CA ILE A 100 -14.33 0.46 -5.59
C ILE A 100 -13.56 0.35 -4.27
N LYS A 101 -14.21 -0.15 -3.22
CA LYS A 101 -13.58 -0.43 -1.93
C LYS A 101 -14.31 -1.57 -1.25
N MET A 102 -13.53 -2.48 -0.63
CA MET A 102 -14.05 -3.59 0.14
C MET A 102 -13.20 -3.77 1.40
N ILE A 103 -13.87 -3.99 2.53
CA ILE A 103 -13.25 -4.34 3.82
C ILE A 103 -14.09 -5.50 4.37
N GLU A 104 -13.48 -6.66 4.57
CA GLU A 104 -14.15 -7.86 5.11
C GLU A 104 -13.26 -8.52 6.17
N ASN A 105 -13.86 -9.17 7.16
CA ASN A 105 -13.13 -9.88 8.21
C ASN A 105 -13.64 -11.32 8.39
N ASN A 106 -12.92 -12.09 9.20
CA ASN A 106 -13.23 -13.49 9.52
C ASN A 106 -14.52 -13.70 10.34
N LEU A 107 -15.16 -12.63 10.82
CA LEU A 107 -16.45 -12.69 11.52
C LEU A 107 -17.64 -12.48 10.57
N GLY A 108 -17.39 -12.48 9.26
CA GLY A 108 -18.42 -12.26 8.23
C GLY A 108 -18.93 -10.82 8.17
N ARG A 109 -18.23 -9.86 8.79
CA ARG A 109 -18.58 -8.43 8.67
C ARG A 109 -17.89 -7.87 7.45
N ARG A 110 -18.66 -7.16 6.60
CA ARG A 110 -18.13 -6.49 5.41
C ARG A 110 -18.65 -5.06 5.25
N PHE A 111 -17.84 -4.23 4.64
CA PHE A 111 -18.18 -2.93 4.08
C PHE A 111 -17.78 -2.94 2.61
N VAL A 112 -18.71 -2.64 1.71
CA VAL A 112 -18.47 -2.53 0.27
C VAL A 112 -18.97 -1.16 -0.20
N GLN A 113 -18.09 -0.41 -0.85
CA GLN A 113 -18.44 0.82 -1.54
C GLN A 113 -18.43 0.54 -3.04
N SER A 114 -19.52 0.86 -3.70
CA SER A 114 -19.64 0.76 -5.15
C SER A 114 -19.58 2.15 -5.79
N GLY A 115 -18.85 2.27 -6.89
CA GLY A 115 -18.93 3.43 -7.78
C GLY A 115 -20.33 3.52 -8.38
N GLY A 116 -20.84 4.74 -8.54
CA GLY A 116 -22.20 4.98 -9.03
C GLY A 116 -22.46 4.40 -10.42
N GLN A 117 -23.73 4.12 -10.73
CA GLN A 117 -24.15 3.76 -12.09
C GLN A 117 -23.73 4.84 -13.07
N VAL A 118 -23.08 4.44 -14.17
CA VAL A 118 -23.02 5.29 -15.37
C VAL A 118 -24.45 5.42 -15.88
N ILE A 119 -25.11 6.53 -15.57
CA ILE A 119 -26.38 6.89 -16.20
C ILE A 119 -26.03 7.21 -17.65
N MET A 120 -26.18 6.22 -18.54
CA MET A 120 -26.15 6.47 -19.97
C MET A 120 -27.29 7.46 -20.27
N PRO A 121 -27.01 8.64 -20.85
CA PRO A 121 -28.07 9.52 -21.28
C PRO A 121 -28.98 8.76 -22.25
N PRO A 122 -30.31 8.97 -22.20
CA PRO A 122 -31.21 8.32 -23.14
C PRO A 122 -30.74 8.63 -24.56
N PHE A 123 -30.64 7.59 -25.38
CA PHE A 123 -30.33 7.74 -26.79
C PHE A 123 -31.43 8.59 -27.43
N MET A 124 -31.16 9.88 -27.66
CA MET A 124 -32.09 10.75 -28.37
C MET A 124 -32.21 10.22 -29.79
N GLN A 125 -33.36 9.63 -30.12
CA GLN A 125 -33.68 9.35 -31.51
C GLN A 125 -33.72 10.67 -32.28
N PRO A 126 -33.03 10.80 -33.42
CA PRO A 126 -33.14 11.99 -34.25
C PRO A 126 -34.62 12.18 -34.62
N GLN A 127 -35.16 13.34 -34.27
CA GLN A 127 -36.53 13.70 -34.64
C GLN A 127 -36.64 13.69 -36.18
N PRO A 128 -37.69 13.10 -36.77
CA PRO A 128 -37.90 13.20 -38.20
C PRO A 128 -38.02 14.68 -38.59
N MET A 129 -37.24 15.10 -39.59
CA MET A 129 -37.29 16.47 -40.07
C MET A 129 -38.71 16.79 -40.56
N PRO A 130 -39.30 17.92 -40.14
CA PRO A 130 -40.61 18.32 -40.63
C PRO A 130 -40.56 18.53 -42.14
N GLY A 131 -41.35 17.73 -42.85
CA GLY A 131 -41.75 17.89 -44.26
C GLY A 131 -40.74 18.57 -45.18
N GLN A 132 -39.91 17.78 -45.85
CA GLN A 132 -39.38 18.23 -47.14
C GLN A 132 -40.43 17.93 -48.22
N PRO A 133 -40.74 18.90 -49.12
CA PRO A 133 -41.68 18.71 -50.21
C PRO A 133 -41.21 17.67 -51.24
#